data_AF-A0A841WLC3-F1
#
_entry.id   AF-A0A841WLC3-F1
#
_cell.length_a   1.000
_cell.length_b   1.000
_cell.length_c   1.000
_cell.angle_alpha   90.00
_cell.angle_beta   90.00
_cell.angle_gamma   90.00
#
_symmetry.space_group_name_H-M   'P 1'
#
loop_
_entity.id
_entity.type
_entity.pdbx_description
1 polymer ?
#
loop_
_entity_poly.entity_id
_entity_poly.type
_entity_poly.pdbx_seq_one_letter_code
_entity_poly.pdbx_strand_id
1 'polypeptide(L)'
;MNNVRTVSDTKRTFYNLHTRPINTIYRRVVEELMVEMHLLSVNIDFSYNPIYALGVVTTFDRFMEGYQPERDRESIFNALCQAIEQDPQRYRQDAERLRNVAKDLPIQDLIAWLSQTSNLDRDADLQAQLQAIANNSNFKYNRLFAIGVFSLLELSDAELVKDEKRLTEALKAIAAGLHLSDDKFIKDLELYRSNLDKMVQALAVMADMLSADRKKREQRKQQSTTQVAPPNSNE
;
A
#
# COMPACT_ATOMS: atom_id res chain seq x y z
N MET A 1 30.87 1.63 -17.14
CA MET A 1 29.88 0.52 -17.19
C MET A 1 28.84 0.81 -16.13
N ASN A 2 27.65 1.30 -16.51
CA ASN A 2 26.55 1.44 -15.56
C ASN A 2 25.98 0.04 -15.34
N ASN A 3 26.42 -0.62 -14.28
CA ASN A 3 25.86 -1.92 -13.91
C ASN A 3 24.43 -1.67 -13.40
N VAL A 4 23.45 -1.92 -14.26
CA VAL A 4 22.03 -1.76 -13.89
C VAL A 4 21.77 -2.70 -12.71
N ARG A 5 21.39 -2.11 -11.58
CA ARG A 5 21.13 -2.82 -10.33
C ARG A 5 20.10 -3.92 -10.57
N THR A 6 20.32 -5.11 -10.02
CA THR A 6 19.38 -6.23 -10.18
C THR A 6 18.35 -6.28 -9.06
N VAL A 7 17.25 -7.01 -9.27
CA VAL A 7 16.29 -7.37 -8.21
C VAL A 7 17.01 -8.04 -7.04
N SER A 8 18.00 -8.90 -7.31
CA SER A 8 18.77 -9.59 -6.29
C SER A 8 19.59 -8.62 -5.42
N ASP A 9 20.17 -7.57 -6.02
CA ASP A 9 20.92 -6.54 -5.29
C ASP A 9 19.99 -5.70 -4.41
N THR A 10 18.80 -5.38 -4.91
CA THR A 10 17.75 -4.70 -4.14
C THR A 10 17.30 -5.55 -2.95
N LYS A 11 16.98 -6.82 -3.15
CA LYS A 11 16.62 -7.74 -2.05
C LYS A 11 17.74 -7.87 -1.02
N ARG A 12 19.00 -8.00 -1.47
CA ARG A 12 20.16 -8.03 -0.58
C ARG A 12 20.26 -6.77 0.26
N THR A 13 20.09 -5.60 -0.35
CA THR A 13 20.14 -4.32 0.36
C THR A 13 19.02 -4.20 1.37
N PHE A 14 17.79 -4.56 0.99
CA PHE A 14 16.65 -4.58 1.90
C PHE A 14 16.94 -5.41 3.16
N TYR A 15 17.41 -6.66 3.00
CA TYR A 15 17.70 -7.54 4.13
C TYR A 15 18.96 -7.15 4.93
N ASN A 16 19.85 -6.33 4.36
CA ASN A 16 20.95 -5.70 5.10
C ASN A 16 20.47 -4.52 5.96
N LEU A 17 19.47 -3.76 5.47
CA LEU A 17 18.89 -2.61 6.19
C LEU A 17 17.87 -3.06 7.25
N HIS A 18 17.05 -4.06 6.94
CA HIS A 18 16.09 -4.67 7.86
C HIS A 18 16.43 -6.14 8.11
N THR A 19 17.19 -6.38 9.19
CA THR A 19 17.70 -7.71 9.55
C THR A 19 16.74 -8.53 10.42
N ARG A 20 15.64 -7.92 10.89
CA ARG A 20 14.65 -8.60 11.75
C ARG A 20 13.76 -9.51 10.91
N PRO A 21 13.27 -10.63 11.48
CA PRO A 21 12.34 -11.50 10.75
C PRO A 21 11.02 -10.81 10.45
N ILE A 22 10.58 -10.90 9.19
CA ILE A 22 9.25 -10.47 8.77
C ILE A 22 8.30 -11.66 8.85
N ASN A 23 7.16 -11.46 9.51
CA ASN A 23 6.10 -12.45 9.61
C ASN A 23 5.67 -12.92 8.20
N THR A 24 5.56 -14.23 8.03
CA THR A 24 5.31 -14.89 6.73
C THR A 24 4.10 -14.34 5.99
N ILE A 25 3.02 -13.93 6.68
CA ILE A 25 1.82 -13.36 6.04
C ILE A 25 2.16 -12.06 5.31
N TYR A 26 2.98 -11.21 5.93
CA TYR A 26 3.37 -9.90 5.38
C TYR A 26 4.59 -9.98 4.46
N ARG A 27 5.40 -11.04 4.57
CA ARG A 27 6.60 -11.20 3.73
C ARG A 27 6.29 -11.13 2.24
N ARG A 28 5.19 -11.78 1.82
CA ARG A 28 4.77 -11.78 0.41
C ARG A 28 4.46 -10.36 -0.08
N VAL A 29 3.73 -9.58 0.71
CA VAL A 29 3.41 -8.17 0.41
C VAL A 29 4.70 -7.36 0.25
N VAL A 30 5.61 -7.47 1.22
CA VAL A 30 6.88 -6.71 1.22
C VAL A 30 7.73 -7.08 0.00
N GLU A 31 7.85 -8.36 -0.33
CA GLU A 31 8.64 -8.80 -1.48
C GLU A 31 8.02 -8.40 -2.82
N GLU A 32 6.70 -8.54 -2.99
CA GLU A 32 6.02 -8.13 -4.22
C GLU A 32 6.12 -6.62 -4.44
N LEU A 33 5.92 -5.82 -3.38
CA LEU A 33 6.06 -4.36 -3.44
C LEU A 33 7.51 -3.95 -3.75
N MET A 34 8.50 -4.61 -3.13
CA MET A 34 9.92 -4.34 -3.38
C MET A 34 10.31 -4.62 -4.83
N VAL A 35 9.88 -5.75 -5.38
CA VAL A 35 10.17 -6.13 -6.77
C VAL A 35 9.51 -5.15 -7.73
N GLU A 36 8.25 -4.80 -7.49
CA GLU A 36 7.53 -3.82 -8.31
C GLU A 36 8.23 -2.46 -8.30
N MET A 37 8.54 -1.92 -7.11
CA MET A 37 9.25 -0.66 -6.94
C MET A 37 10.61 -0.67 -7.67
N HIS A 38 11.33 -1.79 -7.60
CA HIS A 38 12.58 -1.95 -8.33
C HIS A 38 12.38 -1.92 -9.85
N LEU A 39 11.46 -2.72 -10.38
CA LEU A 39 11.20 -2.81 -11.82
C LEU A 39 10.74 -1.46 -12.41
N LEU A 40 10.05 -0.64 -11.61
CA LEU A 40 9.73 0.74 -11.97
C LEU A 40 10.98 1.62 -11.95
N SER A 41 11.79 1.57 -10.88
CA SER A 41 12.97 2.43 -10.72
C SER A 41 14.00 2.30 -11.83
N VAL A 42 14.10 1.13 -12.48
CA VAL A 42 15.04 0.88 -13.58
C VAL A 42 14.41 1.04 -14.98
N ASN A 43 13.11 1.36 -15.05
CA ASN A 43 12.43 1.59 -16.33
C ASN A 43 12.71 3.02 -16.83
N ILE A 44 13.14 3.14 -18.09
CA ILE A 44 13.53 4.43 -18.68
C ILE A 44 12.39 5.44 -18.77
N ASP A 45 11.15 4.97 -18.91
CA ASP A 45 9.97 5.81 -19.04
C ASP A 45 9.32 6.13 -17.68
N PHE A 46 9.84 5.54 -16.60
CA PHE A 46 9.34 5.79 -15.25
C PHE A 46 9.97 7.05 -14.66
N SER A 47 9.10 7.87 -14.07
CA SER A 47 9.49 9.03 -13.27
C SER A 47 8.72 9.04 -11.97
N TYR A 48 9.42 9.33 -10.88
CA TYR A 48 8.79 9.55 -9.58
C TYR A 48 7.80 10.73 -9.68
N ASN A 49 6.62 10.56 -9.10
CA ASN A 49 5.66 11.63 -8.87
C ASN A 49 4.94 11.44 -7.52
N PRO A 50 4.37 12.50 -6.92
CA PRO A 50 3.69 12.43 -5.62
C PRO A 50 2.49 11.48 -5.58
N ILE A 51 1.76 11.30 -6.69
CA ILE A 51 0.62 10.37 -6.75
C ILE A 51 1.12 8.92 -6.61
N TYR A 52 2.21 8.57 -7.30
CA TYR A 52 2.89 7.29 -7.12
C TYR A 52 3.37 7.09 -5.67
N ALA A 53 3.94 8.12 -5.05
CA ALA A 53 4.39 8.06 -3.66
C ALA A 53 3.24 7.79 -2.68
N LEU A 54 2.12 8.51 -2.84
CA LEU A 54 0.89 8.24 -2.11
C LEU A 54 0.42 6.80 -2.31
N GLY A 55 0.46 6.29 -3.54
CA GLY A 55 0.15 4.91 -3.85
C GLY A 55 1.02 3.87 -3.12
N VAL A 56 2.34 4.09 -3.09
CA VAL A 56 3.28 3.24 -2.35
C VAL A 56 3.01 3.27 -0.86
N VAL A 57 2.84 4.47 -0.29
CA VAL A 57 2.54 4.66 1.14
C VAL A 57 1.21 4.01 1.51
N THR A 58 0.14 4.24 0.74
CA THR A 58 -1.16 3.63 0.99
C THR A 58 -1.11 2.11 0.88
N THR A 59 -0.46 1.58 -0.17
CA THR A 59 -0.30 0.13 -0.34
C THR A 59 0.41 -0.47 0.88
N PHE A 60 1.54 0.11 1.27
CA PHE A 60 2.27 -0.39 2.43
C PHE A 60 1.44 -0.29 3.71
N ASP A 61 0.85 0.88 4.00
CA ASP A 61 0.13 1.11 5.25
C ASP A 61 -1.08 0.17 5.40
N ARG A 62 -1.86 -0.02 4.33
CA ARG A 62 -3.06 -0.87 4.31
C ARG A 62 -2.71 -2.35 4.42
N PHE A 63 -1.77 -2.84 3.61
CA PHE A 63 -1.38 -4.25 3.68
C PHE A 63 -0.52 -4.59 4.92
N MET A 64 0.05 -3.59 5.61
CA MET A 64 0.80 -3.81 6.86
C MET A 64 -0.04 -3.52 8.10
N GLU A 65 -1.35 -3.31 7.96
CA GLU A 65 -2.26 -3.12 9.08
C GLU A 65 -2.28 -4.36 9.98
N GLY A 66 -2.15 -4.15 11.30
CA GLY A 66 -2.07 -5.25 12.27
C GLY A 66 -0.69 -5.94 12.38
N TYR A 67 0.34 -5.45 11.69
CA TYR A 67 1.70 -6.01 11.80
C TYR A 67 2.25 -5.90 13.24
N GLN A 68 2.90 -6.97 13.72
CA GLN A 68 3.54 -7.00 15.04
C GLN A 68 4.98 -7.52 14.96
N PRO A 69 5.94 -6.86 15.66
CA PRO A 69 5.76 -5.68 16.49
C PRO A 69 5.59 -4.40 15.65
N GLU A 70 4.70 -3.50 16.07
CA GLU A 70 4.32 -2.31 15.28
C GLU A 70 5.51 -1.41 14.89
N ARG A 71 6.48 -1.24 15.80
CA ARG A 71 7.70 -0.44 15.58
C ARG A 71 8.52 -0.89 14.35
N ASP A 72 8.38 -2.14 13.93
CA ASP A 72 9.15 -2.65 12.80
C ASP A 72 8.52 -2.23 11.46
N ARG A 73 7.25 -1.77 11.42
CA ARG A 73 6.61 -1.28 10.19
C ARG A 73 7.39 -0.12 9.57
N GLU A 74 7.80 0.84 10.39
CA GLU A 74 8.59 1.98 9.92
C GLU A 74 9.95 1.53 9.39
N SER A 75 10.62 0.63 10.11
CA SER A 75 11.91 0.07 9.66
C SER A 75 11.79 -0.67 8.32
N ILE A 76 10.73 -1.45 8.11
CA ILE A 76 10.46 -2.15 6.85
C ILE A 76 10.21 -1.14 5.73
N PHE A 77 9.37 -0.13 5.95
CA PHE A 77 9.10 0.91 4.95
C PHE A 77 10.37 1.65 4.55
N ASN A 78 11.17 2.07 5.53
CA ASN A 78 12.42 2.77 5.28
C ASN A 78 13.39 1.90 4.46
N ALA A 79 13.51 0.61 4.81
CA ALA A 79 14.35 -0.33 4.08
C ALA A 79 13.84 -0.56 2.65
N LEU A 80 12.52 -0.58 2.39
CA LEU A 80 11.95 -0.69 1.04
C LEU A 80 12.38 0.46 0.13
N CYS A 81 12.20 1.70 0.58
CA CYS A 81 12.59 2.89 -0.18
C CYS A 81 14.12 2.95 -0.38
N GLN A 82 14.89 2.74 0.68
CA GLN A 82 16.35 2.79 0.61
C GLN A 82 16.94 1.68 -0.26
N ALA A 83 16.31 0.50 -0.32
CA ALA A 83 16.75 -0.60 -1.16
C ALA A 83 16.67 -0.30 -2.67
N ILE A 84 15.83 0.64 -3.09
CA ILE A 84 15.77 1.17 -4.46
C ILE A 84 16.39 2.57 -4.58
N GLU A 85 17.26 2.92 -3.64
CA GLU A 85 18.03 4.18 -3.63
C GLU A 85 17.13 5.42 -3.58
N GLN A 86 15.99 5.32 -2.90
CA GLN A 86 15.05 6.41 -2.66
C GLN A 86 15.02 6.83 -1.18
N ASP A 87 14.61 8.08 -0.96
CA ASP A 87 14.41 8.63 0.38
C ASP A 87 12.99 8.32 0.91
N PRO A 88 12.84 7.54 2.00
CA PRO A 88 11.53 7.26 2.59
C PRO A 88 10.82 8.51 3.13
N GLN A 89 11.56 9.54 3.58
CA GLN A 89 10.94 10.76 4.10
C GLN A 89 10.19 11.51 2.99
N ARG A 90 10.79 11.63 1.80
CA ARG A 90 10.12 12.19 0.62
C ARG A 90 8.78 11.51 0.34
N TYR A 91 8.73 10.18 0.36
CA TYR A 91 7.49 9.43 0.12
C TYR A 91 6.41 9.76 1.16
N ARG A 92 6.78 9.79 2.45
CA ARG A 92 5.85 10.12 3.54
C ARG A 92 5.36 11.57 3.46
N GLN A 93 6.24 12.51 3.17
CA GLN A 93 5.90 13.93 3.05
C GLN A 93 4.98 14.21 1.86
N ASP A 94 5.30 13.66 0.68
CA ASP A 94 4.45 13.82 -0.51
C ASP A 94 3.08 13.16 -0.30
N ALA A 95 3.03 11.97 0.31
CA ALA A 95 1.77 11.31 0.62
C ALA A 95 0.91 12.12 1.62
N GLU A 96 1.50 12.64 2.70
CA GLU A 96 0.79 13.48 3.67
C GLU A 96 0.30 14.80 3.06
N ARG A 97 1.12 15.45 2.23
CA ARG A 97 0.70 16.65 1.49
C ARG A 97 -0.53 16.36 0.62
N LEU A 98 -0.48 15.32 -0.20
CA LEU A 98 -1.60 14.94 -1.06
C LEU A 98 -2.84 14.50 -0.27
N ARG A 99 -2.66 13.86 0.90
CA ARG A 99 -3.77 13.52 1.80
C ARG A 99 -4.50 14.76 2.28
N ASN A 100 -3.78 15.81 2.64
CA ASN A 100 -4.37 17.07 3.09
C ASN A 100 -5.11 17.78 1.94
N VAL A 101 -4.49 17.85 0.76
CA VAL A 101 -5.12 18.40 -0.44
C VAL A 101 -6.45 17.71 -0.76
N ALA A 102 -6.50 16.38 -0.71
CA ALA A 102 -7.71 15.63 -1.02
C ALA A 102 -8.84 15.86 0.00
N LYS A 103 -8.52 15.94 1.29
CA LYS A 103 -9.51 16.15 2.37
C LYS A 103 -10.15 17.54 2.32
N ASP A 104 -9.40 18.53 1.84
CA ASP A 104 -9.83 19.93 1.80
C ASP A 104 -10.59 20.29 0.50
N LEU A 105 -10.78 19.34 -0.41
CA LEU A 105 -11.42 19.55 -1.70
C LEU A 105 -12.74 18.78 -1.84
N PRO A 106 -13.81 19.44 -2.34
CA PRO A 106 -15.00 18.73 -2.80
C PRO A 106 -14.64 17.71 -3.87
N ILE A 107 -15.27 16.54 -3.81
CA ILE A 107 -14.96 15.42 -4.70
C ILE A 107 -15.11 15.77 -6.20
N GLN A 108 -16.07 16.62 -6.56
CA GLN A 108 -16.27 17.04 -7.95
C GLN A 108 -15.12 17.92 -8.46
N ASP A 109 -14.61 18.82 -7.61
CA ASP A 109 -13.46 19.67 -7.94
C ASP A 109 -12.19 18.84 -8.06
N LEU A 110 -12.02 17.86 -7.17
CA LEU A 110 -10.90 16.91 -7.22
C LEU A 110 -10.93 16.06 -8.50
N ILE A 111 -12.10 15.51 -8.87
CA ILE A 111 -12.25 14.75 -10.13
C ILE A 111 -11.96 15.64 -11.34
N ALA A 112 -12.50 16.86 -11.38
CA ALA A 112 -12.26 17.80 -12.47
C ALA A 112 -10.77 18.15 -12.60
N TRP A 113 -10.09 18.34 -11.47
CA TRP A 113 -8.66 18.62 -11.44
C TRP A 113 -7.81 17.45 -11.94
N LEU A 114 -8.05 16.25 -11.39
CA LEU A 114 -7.36 15.03 -11.82
C LEU A 114 -7.64 14.67 -13.29
N SER A 115 -8.82 15.02 -13.79
CA SER A 115 -9.23 14.83 -15.19
C SER A 115 -8.74 15.95 -16.12
N GLN A 116 -7.97 16.92 -15.62
CA GLN A 116 -7.43 18.06 -16.39
C GLN A 116 -8.52 18.92 -17.06
N THR A 117 -9.75 18.90 -16.54
CA THR A 117 -10.86 19.75 -17.02
C THR A 117 -10.95 21.06 -16.26
N SER A 118 -10.31 21.14 -15.09
CA SER A 118 -10.14 22.36 -14.30
C SER A 118 -8.71 22.42 -13.74
N ASN A 119 -8.19 23.64 -13.57
CA ASN A 119 -6.92 23.86 -12.88
C ASN A 119 -7.21 24.51 -11.53
N LEU A 120 -6.66 23.94 -10.46
CA LEU A 120 -6.80 24.48 -9.11
C LEU A 120 -5.47 25.04 -8.63
N ASP A 121 -5.49 26.29 -8.17
CA ASP A 121 -4.34 26.92 -7.49
C ASP A 121 -4.30 26.49 -6.01
N ARG A 122 -4.19 25.17 -5.80
CA ARG A 122 -4.16 24.53 -4.48
C ARG A 122 -2.84 23.84 -4.21
N ASP A 123 -2.27 23.24 -5.26
CA ASP A 123 -0.96 22.61 -5.21
C ASP A 123 -0.29 22.70 -6.58
N ALA A 124 0.66 23.62 -6.71
CA ALA A 124 1.34 23.90 -7.97
C ALA A 124 2.19 22.69 -8.45
N ASP A 125 2.75 21.91 -7.53
CA ASP A 125 3.52 20.72 -7.87
C ASP A 125 2.59 19.62 -8.43
N LEU A 126 1.47 19.33 -7.77
CA LEU A 126 0.50 18.37 -8.28
C LEU A 126 -0.04 18.78 -9.65
N GLN A 127 -0.37 20.06 -9.85
CA GLN A 127 -0.80 20.57 -11.15
C GLN A 127 0.27 20.33 -12.23
N ALA A 128 1.53 20.65 -11.95
CA ALA A 128 2.63 20.46 -12.89
C ALA A 128 2.84 18.97 -13.22
N GLN A 129 2.70 18.08 -12.23
CA GLN A 129 2.81 16.63 -12.42
C GLN A 129 1.69 16.07 -13.28
N LEU A 130 0.44 16.49 -13.06
CA LEU A 130 -0.70 16.06 -13.88
C LEU A 130 -0.52 16.49 -15.35
N GLN A 131 -0.07 17.72 -15.58
CA GLN A 131 0.25 18.21 -16.92
C GLN A 131 1.41 17.44 -17.56
N ALA A 132 2.46 17.13 -16.80
CA ALA A 132 3.59 16.34 -17.29
C ALA A 132 3.15 14.93 -17.70
N ILE A 133 2.24 14.31 -16.95
CA ILE A 133 1.66 12.99 -17.25
C ILE A 133 0.82 13.07 -18.53
N ALA A 134 -0.15 14.00 -18.59
CA ALA A 134 -1.06 14.13 -19.73
C ALA A 134 -0.33 14.42 -21.06
N ASN A 135 0.81 15.13 -21.00
CA ASN A 135 1.62 15.47 -22.16
C ASN A 135 2.73 14.45 -22.48
N ASN A 136 2.87 13.37 -21.72
CA ASN A 136 3.89 12.34 -21.94
C ASN A 136 3.29 11.06 -22.52
N SER A 137 3.40 10.87 -23.83
CA SER A 137 2.92 9.67 -24.53
C SER A 137 3.58 8.37 -24.07
N ASN A 138 4.76 8.46 -23.45
CA ASN A 138 5.51 7.31 -22.95
C ASN A 138 5.33 7.11 -21.45
N PHE A 139 4.45 7.86 -20.78
CA PHE A 139 4.29 7.78 -19.33
C PHE A 139 4.16 6.33 -18.85
N LYS A 140 5.07 5.91 -17.95
CA LYS A 140 5.06 4.57 -17.39
C LYS A 140 3.96 4.42 -16.34
N TYR A 141 2.77 4.09 -16.82
CA TYR A 141 1.67 3.65 -15.97
C TYR A 141 2.10 2.46 -15.07
N ASN A 142 1.60 2.46 -13.84
CA ASN A 142 1.79 1.41 -12.85
C ASN A 142 0.63 1.38 -11.85
N ARG A 143 0.34 0.22 -11.25
CA ARG A 143 -0.79 0.09 -10.30
C ARG A 143 -0.63 0.95 -9.04
N LEU A 144 0.59 1.29 -8.64
CA LEU A 144 0.82 2.15 -7.47
C LEU A 144 0.31 3.57 -7.75
N PHE A 145 0.53 4.09 -8.95
CA PHE A 145 -0.10 5.34 -9.39
C PHE A 145 -1.64 5.25 -9.31
N ALA A 146 -2.23 4.15 -9.79
CA ALA A 146 -3.66 3.94 -9.72
C ALA A 146 -4.19 3.97 -8.27
N ILE A 147 -3.50 3.27 -7.35
CA ILE A 147 -3.81 3.26 -5.92
C ILE A 147 -3.67 4.66 -5.32
N GLY A 148 -2.71 5.46 -5.78
CA GLY A 148 -2.56 6.87 -5.39
C GLY A 148 -3.78 7.70 -5.76
N VAL A 149 -4.27 7.59 -7.01
CA VAL A 149 -5.50 8.28 -7.44
C VAL A 149 -6.72 7.80 -6.65
N PHE A 150 -6.87 6.49 -6.47
CA PHE A 150 -7.95 5.92 -5.66
C PHE A 150 -7.91 6.47 -4.23
N SER A 151 -6.72 6.60 -3.63
CA SER A 151 -6.54 7.16 -2.30
C SER A 151 -7.02 8.61 -2.23
N LEU A 152 -6.72 9.44 -3.23
CA LEU A 152 -7.22 10.82 -3.30
C LEU A 152 -8.75 10.86 -3.31
N LEU A 153 -9.39 10.01 -4.12
CA LEU A 153 -10.85 9.92 -4.18
C LEU A 153 -11.45 9.45 -2.86
N GLU A 154 -10.87 8.41 -2.24
CA GLU A 154 -11.32 7.86 -0.95
C GLU A 154 -11.22 8.90 0.18
N LEU A 155 -10.15 9.71 0.18
CA LEU A 155 -9.92 10.73 1.20
C LEU A 155 -10.85 11.94 1.07
N SER A 156 -11.31 12.25 -0.14
CA SER A 156 -12.26 13.34 -0.41
C SER A 156 -13.71 12.90 -0.20
N ASP A 157 -14.09 11.70 -0.65
CA ASP A 157 -15.43 11.13 -0.47
C ASP A 157 -15.37 9.60 -0.36
N ALA A 158 -15.38 9.10 0.88
CA ALA A 158 -15.37 7.67 1.17
C ALA A 158 -16.64 6.92 0.69
N GLU A 159 -17.75 7.62 0.45
CA GLU A 159 -18.97 7.01 -0.09
C GLU A 159 -18.88 6.86 -1.61
N LEU A 160 -18.19 7.76 -2.31
CA LEU A 160 -17.95 7.63 -3.75
C LEU A 160 -17.24 6.33 -4.09
N VAL A 161 -16.21 5.94 -3.33
CA VAL A 161 -15.42 4.73 -3.62
C VAL A 161 -16.15 3.42 -3.29
N LYS A 162 -17.25 3.50 -2.54
CA LYS A 162 -18.15 2.35 -2.26
C LYS A 162 -19.17 2.15 -3.36
N ASP A 163 -19.54 3.21 -4.09
CA ASP A 163 -20.42 3.14 -5.25
C ASP A 163 -19.60 2.81 -6.51
N GLU A 164 -19.69 1.55 -6.95
CA GLU A 164 -18.94 1.03 -8.10
C GLU A 164 -19.19 1.82 -9.39
N LYS A 165 -20.42 2.31 -9.59
CA LYS A 165 -20.78 3.09 -10.78
C LYS A 165 -20.13 4.47 -10.73
N ARG A 166 -20.30 5.20 -9.62
CA ARG A 166 -19.69 6.53 -9.44
C ARG A 166 -18.17 6.47 -9.47
N LEU A 167 -17.57 5.46 -8.85
CA LEU A 167 -16.13 5.22 -8.89
C LEU A 167 -15.66 4.97 -10.33
N THR A 168 -16.34 4.10 -11.07
CA THR A 168 -15.98 3.80 -12.46
C THR A 168 -16.08 5.02 -13.37
N GLU A 169 -17.13 5.83 -13.20
CA GLU A 169 -17.30 7.09 -13.94
C GLU A 169 -16.18 8.09 -13.64
N ALA A 170 -15.82 8.26 -12.36
CA ALA A 170 -14.70 9.11 -11.95
C ALA A 170 -13.36 8.63 -12.53
N LEU A 171 -13.08 7.33 -12.43
CA LEU A 171 -11.84 6.75 -12.96
C LEU A 171 -11.74 6.89 -14.48
N LYS A 172 -12.84 6.72 -15.22
CA LYS A 172 -12.88 6.94 -16.67
C LYS A 172 -12.60 8.39 -17.06
N ALA A 173 -13.16 9.34 -16.33
CA ALA A 173 -12.90 10.76 -16.55
C ALA A 173 -11.41 11.10 -16.34
N ILE A 174 -10.82 10.59 -15.26
CA ILE A 174 -9.40 10.80 -14.94
C ILE A 174 -8.50 10.10 -15.97
N ALA A 175 -8.83 8.86 -16.34
CA ALA A 175 -8.10 8.11 -17.37
C ALA A 175 -8.06 8.89 -18.69
N ALA A 176 -9.20 9.43 -19.12
CA ALA A 176 -9.30 10.22 -20.34
C ALA A 176 -8.44 11.49 -20.26
N GLY A 177 -8.52 12.24 -19.16
CA GLY A 177 -7.76 13.48 -18.96
C GLY A 177 -6.24 13.28 -18.91
N LEU A 178 -5.79 12.14 -18.41
CA LEU A 178 -4.37 11.78 -18.31
C LEU A 178 -3.87 10.91 -19.48
N HIS A 179 -4.71 10.68 -20.49
CA HIS A 179 -4.42 9.81 -21.64
C HIS A 179 -3.97 8.39 -21.24
N LEU A 180 -4.58 7.83 -20.19
CA LEU A 180 -4.33 6.49 -19.67
C LEU A 180 -5.38 5.49 -20.17
N SER A 181 -5.06 4.19 -20.10
CA SER A 181 -6.02 3.12 -20.36
C SER A 181 -6.98 2.98 -19.17
N ASP A 182 -8.27 3.26 -19.40
CA ASP A 182 -9.33 3.08 -18.41
C ASP A 182 -9.46 1.60 -17.99
N ASP A 183 -9.40 0.67 -18.93
CA ASP A 183 -9.47 -0.78 -18.66
C ASP A 183 -8.37 -1.25 -17.69
N LYS A 184 -7.10 -0.84 -17.91
CA LYS A 184 -6.00 -1.17 -16.99
C LYS A 184 -6.20 -0.53 -15.62
N PHE A 185 -6.61 0.74 -15.62
CA PHE A 185 -6.78 1.52 -14.41
C PHE A 185 -7.86 0.92 -13.50
N ILE A 186 -9.01 0.54 -14.06
CA ILE A 186 -10.11 -0.10 -13.33
C ILE A 186 -9.69 -1.48 -12.81
N LYS A 187 -9.12 -2.34 -13.68
CA LYS A 187 -8.72 -3.70 -13.31
C LYS A 187 -7.68 -3.74 -12.19
N ASP A 188 -6.70 -2.85 -12.22
CA ASP A 188 -5.68 -2.79 -11.16
C ASP A 188 -6.28 -2.41 -9.81
N LEU A 189 -7.29 -1.53 -9.79
CA LEU A 189 -7.99 -1.13 -8.58
C LEU A 189 -8.94 -2.21 -8.05
N GLU A 190 -9.63 -2.94 -8.94
CA GLU A 190 -10.40 -4.13 -8.57
C GLU A 190 -9.52 -5.19 -7.92
N LEU A 191 -8.36 -5.48 -8.54
CA LEU A 191 -7.38 -6.43 -8.01
C LEU A 191 -6.81 -5.98 -6.67
N TYR A 192 -6.47 -4.69 -6.53
CA TYR A 192 -6.01 -4.10 -5.27
C TYR A 192 -7.04 -4.30 -4.15
N ARG A 193 -8.31 -3.93 -4.38
CA ARG A 193 -9.39 -4.08 -3.40
C ARG A 193 -9.62 -5.54 -3.03
N SER A 194 -9.66 -6.44 -4.02
CA SER A 194 -9.79 -7.88 -3.79
C SER A 194 -8.64 -8.44 -2.96
N ASN A 195 -7.41 -7.96 -3.17
CA ASN A 195 -6.25 -8.41 -2.40
C ASN A 195 -6.26 -7.88 -0.97
N LEU A 196 -6.76 -6.67 -0.73
CA LEU A 196 -7.00 -6.16 0.62
C LEU A 196 -8.02 -7.02 1.37
N ASP A 197 -9.15 -7.35 0.74
CA ASP A 197 -10.19 -8.20 1.35
C ASP A 197 -9.63 -9.58 1.72
N LYS A 198 -8.85 -10.19 0.83
CA LYS A 198 -8.17 -11.48 1.09
C LYS A 198 -7.21 -11.38 2.27
N MET A 199 -6.51 -10.25 2.41
CA MET A 199 -5.60 -10.05 3.54
C MET A 199 -6.35 -9.93 4.86
N VAL A 200 -7.44 -9.15 4.89
CA VAL A 200 -8.30 -9.02 6.07
C VAL A 200 -8.85 -10.40 6.48
N GLN A 201 -9.34 -11.19 5.53
CA GLN A 201 -9.81 -12.55 5.78
C GLN A 201 -8.71 -13.47 6.33
N ALA A 202 -7.51 -13.42 5.75
CA ALA A 202 -6.37 -14.22 6.21
C ALA A 202 -5.95 -13.86 7.65
N LEU A 203 -5.96 -12.57 7.99
CA LEU A 203 -5.65 -12.10 9.34
C LEU A 203 -6.69 -12.55 10.37
N ALA A 204 -7.98 -12.49 10.02
CA ALA A 204 -9.06 -12.98 10.87
C ALA A 204 -8.91 -14.48 11.16
N VAL A 205 -8.69 -15.29 10.12
CA VAL A 205 -8.47 -16.73 10.24
C VAL A 205 -7.25 -17.05 11.11
N MET A 206 -6.15 -16.30 10.99
CA MET A 206 -4.98 -16.48 11.85
C MET A 206 -5.28 -16.13 13.31
N ALA A 207 -6.00 -15.04 13.56
CA ALA A 207 -6.39 -14.63 14.90
C ALA A 207 -7.24 -15.71 15.60
N ASP A 208 -8.19 -16.29 14.87
CA ASP A 208 -9.02 -17.39 15.37
C ASP A 208 -8.20 -18.63 15.71
N MET A 209 -7.27 -19.04 14.83
CA MET A 209 -6.36 -20.17 15.09
C MET A 209 -5.49 -19.94 16.33
N LEU A 210 -4.91 -18.74 16.48
CA LEU A 210 -4.10 -18.39 17.64
C LEU A 210 -4.92 -18.42 18.94
N SER A 211 -6.17 -17.94 18.89
CA SER A 211 -7.07 -17.96 20.05
C SER A 211 -7.42 -19.40 20.45
N ALA A 212 -7.69 -20.27 19.47
CA ALA A 212 -8.01 -21.67 19.71
C ALA A 212 -6.81 -22.44 20.28
N ASP A 213 -5.60 -22.19 19.76
CA ASP A 213 -4.37 -22.80 20.27
C ASP A 213 -4.04 -22.34 21.69
N ARG A 214 -4.26 -21.06 22.02
CA ARG A 214 -4.11 -20.56 23.40
C ARG A 214 -5.07 -21.26 24.35
N LYS A 215 -6.36 -21.35 24.00
CA LYS A 215 -7.37 -22.07 24.79
C LYS A 215 -7.00 -23.54 24.99
N LYS A 216 -6.56 -24.24 23.93
CA LYS A 216 -6.11 -25.64 24.03
C LYS A 216 -4.89 -25.79 24.94
N ARG A 217 -3.93 -24.86 24.89
CA ARG A 217 -2.74 -24.88 25.77
C ARG A 217 -3.12 -24.62 27.22
N GLU A 218 -4.04 -23.70 27.49
CA GLU A 218 -4.56 -23.43 28.84
C GLU A 218 -5.33 -24.63 29.41
N GLN A 219 -6.20 -25.25 28.62
CA GLN A 219 -6.92 -26.47 29.02
C GLN A 219 -5.96 -27.63 29.36
N ARG A 220 -4.92 -27.84 28.54
CA ARG A 220 -3.89 -28.85 28.82
C ARG A 220 -3.13 -28.56 30.11
N LYS A 221 -2.78 -27.29 30.36
CA LYS A 221 -2.13 -26.88 31.61
C LYS A 221 -3.04 -27.13 32.82
N GLN A 222 -4.31 -26.76 32.75
CA GLN A 222 -5.28 -26.99 33.83
C GLN A 222 -5.46 -28.48 34.13
N GLN A 223 -5.60 -29.34 33.10
CA GLN A 223 -5.72 -30.79 33.27
C GLN A 223 -4.46 -31.42 33.88
N SER A 224 -3.27 -30.91 33.55
CA SER A 224 -2.01 -31.37 34.15
C SER A 224 -1.86 -30.98 35.62
N THR A 225 -2.42 -29.87 36.08
CA THR A 225 -2.42 -29.50 37.52
C THR A 225 -3.44 -30.28 38.35
N THR A 226 -4.57 -30.69 37.76
CA THR A 226 -5.61 -31.44 38.50
C THR A 226 -5.23 -32.90 38.74
N GLN A 227 -4.37 -33.50 37.91
CA GLN A 227 -3.93 -34.90 38.07
C GLN A 227 -2.83 -35.11 39.12
N VAL A 228 -2.24 -34.05 39.68
CA VAL A 228 -1.10 -34.13 40.62
C VAL A 228 -1.51 -33.89 42.08
N ALA A 229 -2.80 -33.67 42.38
CA ALA A 229 -3.27 -33.62 43.76
C ALA A 229 -3.24 -35.04 44.38
N PRO A 230 -2.39 -35.33 45.40
CA PRO A 230 -2.36 -36.65 46.02
C PRO A 230 -3.67 -36.91 46.75
N PRO A 231 -4.15 -38.17 46.83
CA PRO A 231 -5.29 -38.49 47.67
C PRO A 231 -4.94 -38.18 49.14
N ASN A 232 -5.77 -37.36 49.79
CA ASN A 232 -5.70 -37.16 51.24
C ASN A 232 -5.81 -38.53 51.93
N SER A 233 -4.70 -39.00 52.48
CA SER A 233 -4.66 -40.08 53.45
C SER A 233 -5.24 -39.55 54.76
N ASN A 234 -6.52 -39.79 55.01
CA ASN A 234 -7.11 -39.65 56.33
C ASN A 234 -6.98 -40.98 57.06
N GLU A 235 -6.14 -41.00 58.09
CA GLU A 235 -6.26 -41.89 59.27
C GLU A 235 -7.43 -41.44 60.16
#